data_AF-S7T6Z0-F1
#
_entry.id   AF-S7T6Z0-F1
#
_cell.length_a   1.000
_cell.length_b   1.000
_cell.length_c   1.000
_cell.angle_alpha   90.00
_cell.angle_beta   90.00
_cell.angle_gamma   90.00
#
_symmetry.space_group_name_H-M   'P 1'
#
loop_
_entity.id
_entity.type
_entity.pdbx_description
1 polymer ?
#
loop_
_entity_poly.entity_id
_entity_poly.type
_entity_poly.pdbx_seq_one_letter_code
_entity_poly.pdbx_strand_id
1 'polypeptide(L)'
;MIALKAAIFWCLLFVLAVLNGVARQMVTAEMFGEATALLAHTVFLAALFFVLARGFTRMLGLADFGSRLALGLCLCVATVLAEFALGRALGMTWEQLMADWNLSEGRLWPLVPLALLFGPLFAGPVAAPAKPAARRAPRKKKASGRK
;
A
#
# COMPACT_ATOMS: atom_id res chain seq x y z
N MET A 1 7.38 13.19 -11.69
CA MET A 1 8.15 12.19 -10.90
C MET A 1 7.28 11.49 -9.83
N ILE A 2 6.08 11.01 -10.20
CA ILE A 2 5.23 10.19 -9.30
C ILE A 2 5.35 8.72 -9.70
N ALA A 3 5.32 8.43 -11.01
CA ALA A 3 5.49 7.07 -11.54
C ALA A 3 6.78 6.38 -11.03
N LEU A 4 7.93 7.07 -11.07
CA LEU A 4 9.18 6.51 -10.54
C LEU A 4 9.09 6.19 -9.04
N LYS A 5 8.48 7.08 -8.25
CA LYS A 5 8.28 6.84 -6.82
C LYS A 5 7.36 5.64 -6.58
N ALA A 6 6.29 5.52 -7.36
CA ALA A 6 5.37 4.39 -7.30
C ALA A 6 6.05 3.08 -7.72
N ALA A 7 6.91 3.09 -8.74
CA ALA A 7 7.69 1.94 -9.15
C ALA A 7 8.68 1.49 -8.07
N ILE A 8 9.44 2.42 -7.48
CA ILE A 8 10.34 2.11 -6.36
C ILE A 8 9.56 1.54 -5.18
N PHE A 9 8.44 2.18 -4.82
CA PHE A 9 7.57 1.72 -3.75
C PHE A 9 7.03 0.30 -4.03
N TRP A 10 6.59 0.04 -5.25
CA TRP A 10 6.13 -1.28 -5.67
C TRP A 10 7.24 -2.34 -5.60
N CYS A 11 8.46 -2.04 -6.03
CA CYS A 11 9.59 -2.96 -5.88
C CYS A 11 9.87 -3.31 -4.41
N LEU A 12 9.77 -2.33 -3.50
CA LEU A 12 9.92 -2.59 -2.07
C LEU A 12 8.82 -3.50 -1.53
N LEU A 13 7.56 -3.28 -1.94
CA LEU A 13 6.45 -4.16 -1.59
C LEU A 13 6.67 -5.58 -2.13
N PHE A 14 7.14 -5.70 -3.37
CA PHE A 14 7.44 -6.99 -3.98
C PHE A 14 8.49 -7.78 -3.18
N VAL A 15 9.59 -7.12 -2.77
CA VAL A 15 10.60 -7.74 -1.89
C VAL A 15 9.97 -8.19 -0.56
N LEU A 16 9.12 -7.36 0.05
CA LEU A 16 8.42 -7.75 1.28
C LEU A 16 7.49 -8.96 1.08
N ALA A 17 6.79 -9.06 -0.06
CA ALA A 17 5.96 -10.22 -0.37
C ALA A 17 6.79 -11.50 -0.48
N VAL A 18 7.94 -11.44 -1.17
CA VAL A 18 8.86 -12.59 -1.27
C VAL A 18 9.37 -13.01 0.10
N LEU A 19 9.83 -12.06 0.92
CA LEU A 19 10.30 -12.34 2.28
C LEU A 19 9.19 -12.95 3.15
N ASN A 20 7.95 -12.46 3.03
CA ASN A 20 6.81 -13.03 3.74
C ASN A 20 6.51 -14.46 3.30
N GLY A 21 6.59 -14.76 1.99
CA GLY A 21 6.41 -16.10 1.46
C GLY A 21 7.50 -17.08 1.92
N VAL A 22 8.75 -16.62 2.02
CA VAL A 22 9.86 -17.40 2.56
C VAL A 22 9.67 -17.66 4.05
N ALA A 23 9.37 -16.64 4.84
CA ALA A 23 9.13 -16.77 6.28
C ALA A 23 7.98 -17.75 6.59
N ARG A 24 6.91 -17.71 5.79
CA ARG A 24 5.79 -18.65 5.89
C ARG A 24 6.25 -20.09 5.72
N GLN A 25 7.02 -20.39 4.68
CA GLN A 25 7.46 -21.75 4.37
C GLN A 25 8.52 -22.27 5.35
N MET A 26 9.49 -21.44 5.72
CA MET A 26 10.64 -21.89 6.52
C MET A 26 10.40 -21.89 8.03
N VAL A 27 9.39 -21.16 8.52
CA VAL A 27 9.20 -20.97 9.97
C VAL A 27 7.78 -21.40 10.37
N THR A 28 6.78 -20.76 9.78
CA THR A 28 5.41 -20.84 10.30
C THR A 28 4.70 -22.14 9.90
N ALA A 29 4.93 -22.63 8.69
CA ALA A 29 4.32 -23.87 8.19
C ALA A 29 4.75 -25.09 9.02
N GLU A 30 6.02 -25.15 9.41
CA GLU A 30 6.56 -26.22 10.27
C GLU A 30 5.98 -26.17 11.68
N MET A 31 5.66 -24.97 12.21
CA MET A 31 5.18 -24.79 13.58
C MET A 31 3.66 -24.94 13.74
N PHE A 32 2.87 -24.42 12.79
CA PHE A 32 1.42 -24.25 12.94
C PHE A 32 0.58 -24.97 11.86
N GLY A 33 1.24 -25.65 10.93
CA GLY A 33 0.62 -26.28 9.77
C GLY A 33 0.35 -25.31 8.63
N GLU A 34 0.30 -25.86 7.42
CA GLU A 34 0.28 -25.10 6.16
C GLU A 34 -0.94 -24.17 6.03
N ALA A 35 -2.13 -24.64 6.39
CA ALA A 35 -3.38 -23.86 6.25
C ALA A 35 -3.40 -22.62 7.16
N THR A 36 -3.02 -22.77 8.43
CA THR A 36 -2.96 -21.66 9.39
C THR A 36 -1.87 -20.66 9.01
N ALA A 37 -0.70 -21.16 8.61
CA ALA A 37 0.40 -20.31 8.15
C ALA A 37 0.00 -19.51 6.90
N LEU A 38 -0.67 -20.14 5.94
CA LEU A 38 -1.16 -19.47 4.73
C LEU A 38 -2.13 -18.33 5.08
N LEU A 39 -3.14 -18.60 5.89
CA LEU A 39 -4.14 -17.60 6.24
C LEU A 39 -3.52 -16.44 7.03
N ALA A 40 -2.74 -16.73 8.07
CA ALA A 40 -2.12 -15.72 8.91
C ALA A 40 -1.18 -14.79 8.11
N HIS A 41 -0.29 -15.37 7.30
CA HIS A 41 0.65 -14.57 6.49
C HIS A 41 -0.03 -13.80 5.36
N THR A 42 -1.10 -14.32 4.77
CA THR A 42 -1.81 -13.63 3.70
C THR A 42 -2.59 -12.42 4.26
N VAL A 43 -3.29 -12.61 5.40
CA VAL A 43 -4.00 -11.52 6.08
C VAL A 43 -3.02 -10.46 6.58
N PHE A 44 -1.91 -10.88 7.18
CA PHE A 44 -0.85 -9.98 7.62
C PHE A 44 -0.28 -9.16 6.45
N LEU A 45 0.07 -9.81 5.34
CA LEU A 45 0.63 -9.14 4.17
C LEU A 45 -0.37 -8.16 3.56
N ALA A 46 -1.65 -8.55 3.43
CA ALA A 46 -2.71 -7.66 2.93
C ALA A 46 -2.89 -6.44 3.83
N ALA A 47 -2.94 -6.62 5.16
CA ALA A 47 -3.05 -5.50 6.11
C ALA A 47 -1.83 -4.57 6.02
N LEU A 48 -0.62 -5.13 5.93
CA LEU A 48 0.62 -4.37 5.78
C LEU A 48 0.60 -3.55 4.48
N PHE A 49 0.25 -4.17 3.37
CA PHE A 49 0.18 -3.51 2.05
C PHE A 49 -0.86 -2.39 2.05
N PHE A 50 -2.02 -2.61 2.65
CA PHE A 50 -3.04 -1.57 2.81
C PHE A 50 -2.49 -0.36 3.56
N VAL A 51 -1.85 -0.56 4.71
CA VAL A 51 -1.30 0.52 5.54
C VAL A 51 -0.18 1.26 4.79
N LEU A 52 0.74 0.54 4.16
CA LEU A 52 1.85 1.12 3.41
C LEU A 52 1.36 1.92 2.20
N ALA A 53 0.45 1.37 1.39
CA ALA A 53 -0.09 2.05 0.22
C ALA A 53 -0.89 3.29 0.61
N ARG A 54 -1.64 3.23 1.73
CA ARG A 54 -2.33 4.39 2.31
C ARG A 54 -1.35 5.47 2.76
N GLY A 55 -0.30 5.10 3.49
CA GLY A 55 0.74 6.02 3.95
C GLY A 55 1.49 6.68 2.79
N PHE A 56 1.88 5.88 1.80
CA PHE A 56 2.52 6.35 0.58
C PHE A 56 1.64 7.35 -0.19
N THR A 57 0.34 7.06 -0.31
CA THR A 57 -0.63 7.96 -0.96
C THR A 57 -0.74 9.30 -0.24
N ARG A 58 -0.75 9.30 1.11
CA ARG A 58 -0.74 10.54 1.89
C ARG A 58 0.57 11.30 1.75
N MET A 59 1.70 10.61 1.71
CA MET A 59 3.02 11.22 1.51
C MET A 59 3.13 11.89 0.13
N LEU A 60 2.49 11.34 -0.89
CA LEU A 60 2.38 11.95 -2.22
C LEU A 60 1.42 13.15 -2.25
N GLY A 61 0.60 13.35 -1.22
CA GLY A 61 -0.36 14.45 -1.15
C GLY A 61 -1.50 14.34 -2.15
N LEU A 62 -1.87 13.12 -2.58
CA LEU A 62 -2.93 12.93 -3.59
C LEU A 62 -4.31 13.30 -3.02
N ALA A 63 -4.84 14.43 -3.47
CA ALA A 63 -6.07 15.04 -2.96
C ALA A 63 -7.34 14.56 -3.68
N ASP A 64 -7.25 14.26 -4.98
CA ASP A 64 -8.38 13.84 -5.79
C ASP A 64 -8.55 12.30 -5.81
N PHE A 65 -9.78 11.86 -6.01
CA PHE A 65 -10.12 10.44 -6.06
C PHE A 65 -9.48 9.74 -7.29
N GLY A 66 -9.43 10.42 -8.43
CA GLY A 66 -8.91 9.87 -9.68
C GLY A 66 -7.44 9.45 -9.57
N SER A 67 -6.59 10.31 -9.01
CA SER A 67 -5.17 10.02 -8.79
C SER A 67 -4.94 8.87 -7.81
N ARG A 68 -5.76 8.77 -6.75
CA ARG A 68 -5.70 7.66 -5.80
C ARG A 68 -6.12 6.34 -6.44
N LEU A 69 -7.19 6.37 -7.22
CA LEU A 69 -7.67 5.21 -7.97
C LEU A 69 -6.63 4.75 -8.99
N ALA A 70 -6.06 5.68 -9.76
CA ALA A 70 -5.00 5.39 -10.73
C ALA A 70 -3.78 4.76 -10.05
N LEU A 71 -3.32 5.31 -8.92
CA LEU A 71 -2.21 4.74 -8.16
C LEU A 71 -2.53 3.31 -7.68
N GLY A 72 -3.71 3.11 -7.07
CA GLY A 72 -4.14 1.80 -6.59
C GLY A 72 -4.27 0.76 -7.70
N LEU A 73 -4.85 1.14 -8.83
CA LEU A 73 -4.96 0.27 -10.01
C LEU A 73 -3.57 -0.08 -10.57
N CYS A 74 -2.67 0.89 -10.70
CA CYS A 74 -1.30 0.63 -11.16
C CYS A 74 -0.58 -0.36 -10.26
N LEU A 75 -0.66 -0.19 -8.93
CA LEU A 75 -0.04 -1.11 -7.97
C LEU A 75 -0.68 -2.50 -8.00
N CYS A 76 -2.00 -2.57 -8.09
CA CYS A 76 -2.75 -3.82 -8.19
C CYS A 76 -2.37 -4.60 -9.45
N VAL A 77 -2.45 -3.95 -10.62
CA VAL A 77 -2.11 -4.55 -11.92
C VAL A 77 -0.64 -4.98 -11.95
N ALA A 78 0.28 -4.15 -11.46
CA ALA A 78 1.70 -4.52 -11.42
C ALA A 78 1.94 -5.78 -10.57
N THR A 79 1.28 -5.89 -9.42
CA THR A 79 1.39 -7.08 -8.56
C THR A 79 0.84 -8.34 -9.22
N VAL A 80 -0.34 -8.26 -9.83
CA VAL A 80 -0.93 -9.39 -10.56
C VAL A 80 -0.02 -9.79 -11.73
N LEU A 81 0.40 -8.84 -12.56
CA LEU A 81 1.29 -9.15 -13.68
C LEU A 81 2.62 -9.76 -13.23
N ALA A 82 3.21 -9.27 -12.14
CA ALA A 82 4.46 -9.81 -11.63
C ALA A 82 4.30 -11.23 -11.05
N GLU A 83 3.19 -11.50 -10.37
CA GLU A 83 2.86 -12.84 -9.87
C GLU A 83 2.75 -13.84 -11.02
N PHE A 84 1.93 -13.54 -12.03
CA PHE A 84 1.77 -14.42 -13.17
C PHE A 84 3.07 -14.54 -13.97
N ALA A 85 3.79 -13.44 -14.20
CA ALA A 85 5.07 -13.47 -14.91
C ALA A 85 6.13 -14.30 -14.17
N LEU A 86 6.25 -14.11 -12.85
CA LEU A 86 7.20 -14.86 -12.02
C LEU A 86 6.82 -16.34 -11.95
N GLY A 87 5.55 -16.65 -11.69
CA GLY A 87 5.09 -18.05 -11.63
C GLY A 87 5.29 -18.77 -12.96
N ARG A 88 4.99 -18.11 -14.09
CA ARG A 88 5.28 -18.66 -15.42
C ARG A 88 6.78 -18.82 -15.68
N ALA A 89 7.61 -17.86 -15.26
CA ALA A 89 9.06 -17.95 -15.39
C ALA A 89 9.67 -19.08 -14.52
N LEU A 90 9.04 -19.39 -13.39
CA LEU A 90 9.39 -20.50 -12.50
C LEU A 90 8.79 -21.85 -12.94
N GLY A 91 8.07 -21.89 -14.06
CA GLY A 91 7.52 -23.12 -14.64
C GLY A 91 6.15 -23.55 -14.13
N MET A 92 5.47 -22.72 -13.32
CA MET A 92 4.12 -23.02 -12.81
C MET A 92 3.08 -23.00 -13.94
N THR A 93 2.16 -23.96 -13.98
CA THR A 93 1.06 -23.99 -14.94
C THR A 93 0.01 -22.91 -14.64
N TRP A 94 -0.88 -22.64 -15.60
CA TRP A 94 -1.98 -21.68 -15.38
C TRP A 94 -2.92 -22.15 -14.28
N GLU A 95 -3.17 -23.46 -14.19
CA GLU A 95 -4.00 -24.06 -13.14
C GLU A 95 -3.37 -23.84 -11.76
N GLN A 96 -2.05 -24.00 -11.65
CA GLN A 96 -1.33 -23.74 -10.40
C GLN A 96 -1.39 -22.27 -9.99
N LEU A 97 -1.22 -21.34 -10.94
CA LEU A 97 -1.35 -19.91 -10.69
C LEU A 97 -2.78 -19.53 -10.28
N MET A 98 -3.79 -20.09 -10.95
CA MET A 98 -5.19 -19.81 -10.63
C MET A 98 -5.68 -20.47 -9.35
N ALA A 99 -5.01 -21.52 -8.85
CA ALA A 99 -5.36 -22.14 -7.58
C ALA A 99 -5.33 -21.12 -6.42
N ASP A 100 -4.32 -20.24 -6.40
CA ASP A 100 -4.18 -19.17 -5.41
C ASP A 100 -5.30 -18.13 -5.43
N TRP A 101 -6.09 -18.10 -6.50
CA TRP A 101 -7.23 -17.21 -6.67
C TRP A 101 -8.56 -17.83 -6.23
N ASN A 102 -8.57 -19.12 -5.84
CA ASN A 102 -9.80 -19.79 -5.42
C ASN A 102 -10.14 -19.50 -3.95
N LEU A 103 -10.95 -18.46 -3.73
CA LEU A 103 -11.46 -18.10 -2.40
C LEU A 103 -12.27 -19.22 -1.75
N SER A 104 -12.91 -20.11 -2.52
CA SER A 104 -13.70 -21.21 -1.96
C SER A 104 -12.85 -22.31 -1.32
N GLU A 105 -11.58 -22.43 -1.74
CA GLU A 105 -10.58 -23.31 -1.14
C GLU A 105 -9.80 -22.61 -0.01
N GLY A 106 -10.22 -21.42 0.42
CA GLY A 106 -9.55 -20.65 1.47
C GLY A 106 -8.27 -19.95 1.00
N ARG A 107 -8.04 -19.86 -0.33
CA ARG A 107 -6.90 -19.13 -0.88
C ARG A 107 -7.21 -17.65 -0.95
N LEU A 108 -6.66 -16.90 0.01
CA LEU A 108 -6.95 -15.49 0.22
C LEU A 108 -6.01 -14.55 -0.55
N TRP A 109 -5.25 -15.05 -1.50
CA TRP A 109 -4.29 -14.26 -2.25
C TRP A 109 -4.90 -13.00 -2.91
N PRO A 110 -6.14 -13.02 -3.47
CA PRO A 110 -6.76 -11.82 -4.02
C PRO A 110 -6.89 -10.64 -3.03
N LEU A 111 -6.83 -10.89 -1.72
CA LEU A 111 -6.81 -9.82 -0.72
C LEU A 111 -5.59 -8.91 -0.83
N VAL A 112 -4.43 -9.44 -1.26
CA VAL A 112 -3.17 -8.69 -1.36
C VAL A 112 -3.25 -7.60 -2.45
N PRO A 113 -3.60 -7.90 -3.72
CA PRO A 113 -3.76 -6.87 -4.75
C PRO A 113 -4.95 -5.93 -4.44
N LEU A 114 -6.03 -6.44 -3.83
CA LEU A 114 -7.15 -5.59 -3.39
C LEU A 114 -6.73 -4.61 -2.29
N ALA A 115 -5.89 -5.02 -1.36
CA ALA A 115 -5.35 -4.13 -0.33
C ALA A 115 -4.53 -2.97 -0.94
N LEU A 116 -3.78 -3.23 -2.01
CA LEU A 116 -3.05 -2.20 -2.75
C LEU A 116 -3.96 -1.25 -3.52
N LEU A 117 -5.11 -1.73 -3.99
CA LEU A 117 -6.13 -0.88 -4.61
C LEU A 117 -6.84 0.00 -3.56
N PHE A 118 -7.26 -0.59 -2.45
CA PHE A 118 -8.04 0.11 -1.43
C PHE A 118 -7.19 1.04 -0.55
N GLY A 119 -5.94 0.70 -0.24
CA GLY A 119 -5.06 1.54 0.58
C GLY A 119 -5.03 3.01 0.14
N PRO A 120 -4.75 3.31 -1.14
CA PRO A 120 -4.82 4.65 -1.70
C PRO A 120 -6.21 5.29 -1.62
N LEU A 121 -7.28 4.55 -1.89
CA LEU A 121 -8.66 5.07 -1.84
C LEU A 121 -9.04 5.53 -0.42
N PHE A 122 -8.64 4.78 0.59
CA PHE A 122 -8.89 5.09 2.01
C PHE A 122 -7.89 6.08 2.63
N ALA A 123 -6.96 6.64 1.84
CA ALA A 123 -6.07 7.70 2.31
C ALA A 123 -6.84 8.97 2.70
N GLY A 124 -8.04 9.19 2.16
CA GLY A 124 -8.83 10.41 2.44
C GLY A 124 -8.08 11.70 2.07
N PRO A 125 -8.75 12.86 2.15
CA PRO A 125 -8.09 14.14 1.94
C PRO A 125 -7.03 14.37 3.03
N VAL A 126 -5.80 14.70 2.64
CA VAL A 126 -4.81 15.24 3.58
C VAL A 126 -5.26 16.67 3.90
N ALA A 127 -5.53 16.97 5.17
CA ALA A 127 -5.85 18.33 5.59
C ALA A 127 -4.68 19.25 5.19
N ALA A 128 -4.97 20.32 4.45
CA ALA A 128 -3.95 21.31 4.13
C ALA A 128 -3.35 21.85 5.44
N PRO A 129 -2.03 22.07 5.50
CA PRO A 129 -1.41 22.64 6.70
C PRO A 129 -2.13 23.95 7.05
N ALA A 130 -2.49 24.10 8.33
CA ALA A 130 -3.18 25.28 8.83
C ALA A 130 -2.42 26.53 8.38
N LYS A 131 -3.11 27.41 7.64
CA LYS A 131 -2.54 28.67 7.14
C LYS A 131 -1.87 29.39 8.31
N PRO A 132 -0.58 29.77 8.24
CA PRO A 132 0.10 30.42 9.36
C PRO A 132 -0.73 31.62 9.80
N ALA A 133 -1.12 31.65 11.08
CA ALA A 133 -1.90 32.75 11.64
C ALA A 133 -1.20 34.06 11.27
N ALA A 134 -1.89 34.91 10.51
CA ALA A 134 -1.34 36.16 10.01
C ALA A 134 -0.69 36.90 11.17
N ARG A 135 0.63 37.07 11.09
CA ARG A 135 1.47 37.77 12.07
C ARG A 135 0.79 39.09 12.40
N ARG A 136 0.19 39.20 13.59
CA ARG A 136 -0.45 40.45 14.06
C ARG A 136 0.56 41.57 13.91
N ALA A 137 0.23 42.57 13.09
CA ALA A 137 1.08 43.73 12.86
C ALA A 137 1.37 44.46 14.18
N PRO A 138 2.57 45.04 14.37
CA PRO A 138 2.92 45.74 15.59
C PRO A 138 1.99 46.95 15.80
N ARG A 139 1.34 46.99 16.96
CA ARG A 139 0.51 48.10 17.42
C ARG A 139 1.39 49.35 17.51
N LYS A 140 1.28 50.29 16.57
CA LYS A 140 1.92 51.61 16.65
C LYS A 140 1.47 52.28 17.96
N LYS A 141 2.39 52.40 18.94
CA LYS A 141 2.21 53.30 20.09
C LYS A 141 2.11 54.72 19.53
N LYS A 142 0.93 55.34 19.63
CA LYS A 142 0.79 56.78 19.43
C LYS A 142 1.64 57.47 20.50
N ALA A 143 2.69 58.16 20.06
CA ALA A 143 3.36 59.16 20.87
C ALA A 143 2.33 60.25 21.20
N SER A 144 1.86 60.28 22.44
CA SER A 144 1.06 61.38 22.95
C SER A 144 2.01 62.43 23.50
N GLY A 145 2.36 63.40 22.66
CA GLY A 145 2.84 64.69 23.14
C GLY A 145 1.72 65.41 23.86
N ARG A 146 2.02 65.90 25.07
CA ARG A 146 1.43 67.07 25.75
C ARG A 146 2.51 67.50 26.75
N LYS A 147 3.21 68.58 26.40
CA LYS A 147 3.02 69.95 26.94
C LYS A 147 3.49 70.02 28.39
#